data_AF-A0A4Q3F799-F1
#
_entry.id   AF-A0A4Q3F799-F1
#
_cell.length_a   1.000
_cell.length_b   1.000
_cell.length_c   1.000
_cell.angle_alpha   90.00
_cell.angle_beta   90.00
_cell.angle_gamma   90.00
#
_symmetry.space_group_name_H-M   'P 1'
#
loop_
_entity.id
_entity.type
_entity.pdbx_description
1 polymer ?
#
loop_
_entity_poly.entity_id
_entity_poly.type
_entity_poly.pdbx_seq_one_letter_code
_entity_poly.pdbx_strand_id
1 'polypeptide(L)'
;IPFVPIEVLHYKLPVLGFRIHDFTYLTDAKTVSEAEIEKIKGCKILVVNALQKEKHISHFTFAEAIDFAEKIGAEMTYFTHISHRLGKYQDVSAELPPNIRLAYDGLQLEI
;
A
#
# COMPACT_ATOMS: atom_id res chain seq x y z
N ILE A 1 21.10 -4.47 7.45
CA ILE A 1 19.70 -4.92 7.22
C ILE A 1 19.53 -5.00 5.71
N PRO A 2 19.10 -6.14 5.14
CA PRO A 2 18.92 -6.29 3.70
C PRO A 2 17.69 -5.50 3.21
N PHE A 3 17.79 -4.98 1.98
CA PHE A 3 16.67 -4.37 1.25
C PHE A 3 16.30 -5.31 0.12
N VAL A 4 15.09 -5.87 0.18
CA VAL A 4 14.56 -6.76 -0.85
C VAL A 4 13.73 -5.92 -1.83
N PRO A 5 14.16 -5.77 -3.10
CA PRO A 5 13.40 -5.02 -4.09
C PRO A 5 12.13 -5.80 -4.48
N ILE A 6 11.04 -5.04 -4.60
CA ILE A 6 9.74 -5.52 -5.05
C ILE A 6 9.41 -4.80 -6.36
N GLU A 7 9.40 -5.52 -7.47
CA GLU A 7 9.13 -4.94 -8.79
C GLU A 7 7.62 -4.82 -9.03
N VAL A 8 7.14 -3.62 -9.35
CA VAL A 8 5.72 -3.38 -9.64
C VAL A 8 5.55 -2.52 -10.88
N LEU A 9 4.34 -2.51 -11.44
CA LEU A 9 4.02 -1.65 -12.58
C LEU A 9 3.25 -0.42 -12.14
N HIS A 10 3.82 0.75 -12.40
CA HIS A 10 3.13 2.01 -12.47
C HIS A 10 2.52 2.18 -13.87
N TYR A 11 1.30 1.67 -14.05
CA TYR A 11 0.71 1.43 -15.38
C TYR A 11 1.56 0.49 -16.24
N LYS A 12 2.46 1.02 -17.07
CA LYS A 12 3.38 0.25 -17.94
C LYS A 12 4.84 0.39 -17.53
N LEU A 13 5.14 1.32 -16.62
CA LEU A 13 6.49 1.61 -16.18
C LEU A 13 6.84 0.69 -15.00
N PRO A 14 7.87 -0.15 -15.09
CA PRO A 14 8.38 -0.86 -13.92
C PRO A 14 8.99 0.12 -12.93
N VAL A 15 8.59 0.01 -11.67
CA VAL A 15 9.11 0.78 -10.53
C VAL A 15 9.37 -0.17 -9.36
N LEU A 16 10.00 0.35 -8.31
CA LEU A 16 10.43 -0.45 -7.15
C LEU A 16 9.68 -0.03 -5.89
N GLY A 17 9.18 -1.02 -5.16
CA GLY A 17 9.01 -0.98 -3.72
C GLY A 17 10.14 -1.71 -3.01
N PHE A 18 10.13 -1.69 -1.68
CA PHE A 18 11.15 -2.35 -0.88
C PHE A 18 10.55 -3.02 0.35
N ARG A 19 11.02 -4.25 0.63
CA ARG A 19 10.85 -4.90 1.93
C ARG A 19 12.16 -4.83 2.72
N ILE A 20 12.05 -4.39 3.97
CA ILE A 20 13.15 -4.25 4.92
C ILE A 20 12.72 -4.99 6.18
N HIS A 21 13.23 -6.21 6.37
CA HIS A 21 12.75 -7.11 7.44
C HIS A 21 11.22 -7.32 7.35
N ASP A 22 10.46 -6.88 8.35
CA ASP A 22 8.99 -7.00 8.40
C ASP A 22 8.25 -5.71 8.03
N PHE A 23 8.97 -4.75 7.45
CA PHE A 23 8.40 -3.55 6.84
C PHE A 23 8.38 -3.68 5.32
N THR A 24 7.26 -3.37 4.68
CA THR A 24 7.16 -3.24 3.22
C THR A 24 6.64 -1.85 2.87
N TYR A 25 7.34 -1.15 1.98
CA TYR A 25 6.88 0.12 1.41
C TYR A 25 6.72 -0.01 -0.11
N LEU A 26 5.50 0.22 -0.59
CA LEU A 26 5.12 0.05 -1.98
C LEU A 26 4.23 1.21 -2.46
N THR A 27 4.81 2.21 -3.11
CA THR A 27 4.05 3.33 -3.70
C THR A 27 3.96 3.22 -5.22
N ASP A 28 3.09 4.03 -5.82
CA ASP A 28 2.94 4.19 -7.27
C ASP A 28 2.62 2.87 -8.01
N ALA A 29 2.02 1.90 -7.31
CA ALA A 29 1.68 0.59 -7.86
C ALA A 29 0.27 0.57 -8.48
N LYS A 30 0.15 -0.04 -9.66
CA LYS A 30 -1.11 -0.48 -10.27
C LYS A 30 -1.24 -1.98 -10.37
N THR A 31 -0.15 -2.66 -10.66
CA THR A 31 -0.11 -4.11 -10.86
C THR A 31 1.10 -4.68 -10.16
N VAL A 32 0.90 -5.77 -9.42
CA VAL A 32 1.94 -6.50 -8.70
C VAL A 32 1.80 -7.96 -9.11
N SER A 33 2.90 -8.59 -9.55
CA SER A 33 2.86 -9.99 -9.96
C SER A 33 2.76 -10.91 -8.73
N GLU A 34 2.29 -12.14 -8.90
CA GLU A 34 2.18 -13.09 -7.77
C GLU A 34 3.54 -13.38 -7.13
N ALA A 35 4.61 -13.49 -7.94
CA ALA A 35 5.96 -13.69 -7.43
C ALA A 35 6.43 -12.55 -6.51
N GLU A 36 6.01 -11.31 -6.80
CA GLU A 36 6.35 -10.13 -6.00
C GLU A 36 5.46 -10.02 -4.76
N ILE A 37 4.21 -10.50 -4.84
CA ILE A 37 3.31 -10.65 -3.68
C ILE A 37 3.88 -11.64 -2.67
N GLU A 38 4.40 -12.80 -3.12
CA GLU A 38 5.00 -13.79 -2.22
C GLU A 38 6.18 -13.24 -1.42
N LYS A 39 6.94 -12.27 -1.96
CA LYS A 39 8.04 -11.62 -1.23
C LYS A 39 7.56 -10.77 -0.05
N ILE A 40 6.32 -10.30 -0.06
CA ILE A 40 5.80 -9.32 0.93
C ILE A 40 4.70 -9.87 1.84
N LYS A 41 4.10 -11.02 1.48
CA LYS A 41 3.09 -11.69 2.31
C LYS A 41 3.55 -11.87 3.76
N GLY A 42 2.63 -11.62 4.68
CA GLY A 42 2.83 -11.77 6.12
C GLY A 42 3.83 -10.81 6.74
N CYS A 43 4.16 -9.68 6.09
CA CYS A 43 4.95 -8.64 6.75
C CYS A 43 4.18 -8.00 7.92
N LYS A 44 4.87 -7.49 8.93
CA LYS A 44 4.25 -6.83 10.09
C LYS A 44 3.58 -5.52 9.68
N ILE A 45 4.29 -4.70 8.90
CA ILE A 45 3.78 -3.41 8.42
C ILE A 45 3.87 -3.34 6.90
N LEU A 46 2.74 -3.05 6.25
CA LEU A 46 2.66 -2.68 4.84
C LEU A 46 2.33 -1.19 4.72
N VAL A 47 3.07 -0.47 3.89
CA VAL A 47 2.69 0.87 3.41
C VAL A 47 2.44 0.78 1.92
N VAL A 48 1.23 1.12 1.46
CA VAL A 48 0.85 0.98 0.04
C VAL A 48 0.02 2.16 -0.48
N ASN A 49 0.10 2.49 -1.77
CA ASN A 49 -0.70 3.58 -2.35
C ASN A 49 -2.21 3.27 -2.37
N ALA A 50 -3.03 4.28 -2.06
CA ALA A 50 -4.48 4.27 -2.29
C ALA A 50 -4.93 5.64 -2.80
N LEU A 51 -4.89 5.85 -4.12
CA LEU A 51 -4.92 7.22 -4.68
C LEU A 51 -6.29 7.90 -4.50
N GLN A 52 -7.36 7.21 -4.87
CA GLN A 52 -8.73 7.75 -4.93
C GLN A 52 -9.75 6.60 -5.04
N LYS A 53 -11.05 6.88 -4.86
CA LYS A 53 -12.11 5.86 -5.01
C LYS A 53 -12.32 5.45 -6.48
N GLU A 54 -12.30 6.42 -7.39
CA GLU A 54 -12.52 6.20 -8.82
C GLU A 54 -11.31 5.56 -9.52
N LYS A 55 -11.57 4.80 -10.60
CA LYS A 55 -10.52 4.10 -11.35
C LYS A 55 -9.39 5.03 -11.79
N HIS A 56 -8.16 4.61 -11.53
CA HIS A 56 -6.95 5.26 -12.03
C HIS A 56 -6.13 4.29 -12.89
N ILE A 57 -5.51 4.81 -13.96
CA ILE A 57 -4.76 3.99 -14.93
C ILE A 57 -3.45 3.44 -14.37
N SER A 58 -2.83 4.17 -13.45
CA SER A 58 -1.47 3.89 -12.97
C SER A 58 -1.35 3.69 -11.46
N HIS A 59 -2.46 3.76 -10.72
CA HIS A 59 -2.47 3.59 -9.28
C HIS A 59 -3.63 2.70 -8.85
N PHE A 60 -3.46 2.03 -7.71
CA PHE A 60 -4.57 1.44 -6.98
C PHE A 60 -5.63 2.46 -6.61
N THR A 61 -6.88 2.07 -6.82
CA THR A 61 -8.03 2.70 -6.17
C THR A 61 -8.06 2.32 -4.70
N PHE A 62 -8.93 3.00 -3.94
CA PHE A 62 -9.18 2.66 -2.54
C PHE A 62 -9.58 1.20 -2.34
N ALA A 63 -10.51 0.69 -3.15
CA ALA A 63 -10.96 -0.70 -3.08
C ALA A 63 -9.83 -1.67 -3.46
N GLU A 64 -9.10 -1.41 -4.56
CA GLU A 64 -7.97 -2.25 -4.98
C GLU A 64 -6.87 -2.31 -3.91
N ALA A 65 -6.63 -1.21 -3.19
CA ALA A 65 -5.65 -1.15 -2.11
C ALA A 65 -6.09 -1.96 -0.87
N ILE A 66 -7.40 -1.98 -0.54
CA ILE A 66 -7.96 -2.82 0.53
C ILE A 66 -7.82 -4.30 0.17
N ASP A 67 -8.26 -4.68 -1.03
CA ASP A 67 -8.15 -6.06 -1.51
C ASP A 67 -6.68 -6.54 -1.51
N PHE A 68 -5.77 -5.66 -1.92
CA PHE A 68 -4.34 -5.94 -1.90
C PHE A 68 -3.82 -6.12 -0.47
N ALA A 69 -4.18 -5.23 0.46
CA ALA A 69 -3.77 -5.30 1.86
C ALA A 69 -4.25 -6.61 2.52
N GLU A 70 -5.51 -7.01 2.29
CA GLU A 70 -6.07 -8.28 2.76
C GLU A 70 -5.32 -9.48 2.17
N LYS A 71 -4.99 -9.44 0.87
CA LYS A 71 -4.20 -10.48 0.21
C LYS A 71 -2.78 -10.61 0.77
N ILE A 72 -2.15 -9.50 1.15
CA ILE A 72 -0.81 -9.52 1.80
C ILE A 72 -0.90 -10.07 3.22
N GLY A 73 -2.00 -9.78 3.93
CA GLY A 73 -2.22 -10.26 5.29
C GLY A 73 -1.24 -9.66 6.29
N ALA A 74 -0.91 -8.37 6.15
CA ALA A 74 -0.04 -7.68 7.10
C ALA A 74 -0.77 -7.41 8.44
N GLU A 75 -0.01 -7.36 9.55
CA GLU A 75 -0.60 -7.03 10.87
C GLU A 75 -1.19 -5.62 10.88
N MET A 76 -0.50 -4.65 10.27
CA MET A 76 -1.01 -3.31 10.01
C MET A 76 -0.66 -2.83 8.61
N THR A 77 -1.66 -2.29 7.90
CA THR A 77 -1.45 -1.59 6.64
C THR A 77 -1.70 -0.08 6.76
N TYR A 78 -0.84 0.72 6.13
CA TYR A 78 -0.98 2.17 6.03
C TYR A 78 -1.11 2.58 4.56
N PHE A 79 -2.16 3.33 4.24
CA PHE A 79 -2.33 3.88 2.91
C PHE A 79 -1.62 5.21 2.74
N THR A 80 -0.83 5.33 1.68
CA THR A 80 -0.08 6.54 1.28
C THR A 80 -0.45 6.97 -0.14
N HIS A 81 0.23 8.00 -0.65
CA HIS A 81 0.06 8.51 -2.01
C HIS A 81 -1.42 8.84 -2.33
N ILE A 82 -2.08 9.44 -1.34
CA ILE A 82 -3.51 9.75 -1.34
C ILE A 82 -3.74 11.07 -2.06
N SER A 83 -4.70 11.09 -2.98
CA SER A 83 -5.15 12.34 -3.60
C SER A 83 -6.28 12.99 -2.80
N HIS A 84 -6.48 14.29 -3.03
CA HIS A 84 -7.64 15.02 -2.49
C HIS A 84 -9.01 14.41 -2.89
N ARG A 85 -9.05 13.56 -3.92
CA ARG A 85 -10.28 12.90 -4.40
C ARG A 85 -10.68 11.68 -3.58
N LEU A 86 -9.83 11.23 -2.65
CA LEU A 86 -10.20 10.13 -1.76
C LEU A 86 -11.27 10.55 -0.75
N GLY A 87 -11.20 11.79 -0.28
CA GLY A 87 -12.10 12.35 0.73
C GLY A 87 -11.33 12.96 1.91
N LYS A 88 -12.06 13.36 2.95
CA LYS A 88 -11.44 13.83 4.20
C LYS A 88 -10.92 12.63 4.99
N TYR A 89 -9.79 12.83 5.67
CA TYR A 89 -9.13 11.78 6.46
C TYR A 89 -10.07 11.08 7.45
N GLN A 90 -10.86 11.84 8.22
CA GLN A 90 -11.76 11.28 9.24
C GLN A 90 -12.87 10.41 8.62
N ASP A 91 -13.50 10.90 7.54
CA ASP A 91 -14.60 10.21 6.87
C ASP A 91 -14.11 8.88 6.29
N VAL A 92 -12.98 8.90 5.56
CA VAL A 92 -12.41 7.72 4.91
C VAL A 92 -11.84 6.73 5.93
N SER A 93 -11.23 7.22 7.02
CA SER A 93 -10.70 6.33 8.07
C SER A 93 -11.79 5.52 8.76
N ALA A 94 -13.02 6.03 8.82
CA ALA A 94 -14.16 5.30 9.39
C ALA A 94 -14.67 4.16 8.48
N GLU A 95 -14.32 4.17 7.20
CA GLU A 95 -14.66 3.12 6.23
C GLU A 95 -13.65 1.95 6.27
N LEU A 96 -12.49 2.11 6.91
CA LEU A 96 -11.39 1.15 6.85
C LEU A 96 -11.55 -0.01 7.85
N PRO A 97 -11.10 -1.23 7.48
CA PRO A 97 -10.94 -2.33 8.41
C PRO A 97 -10.01 -1.98 9.59
N PRO A 98 -10.13 -2.66 10.76
CA PRO A 98 -9.36 -2.32 11.96
C PRO A 98 -7.83 -2.36 11.79
N ASN A 99 -7.33 -3.20 10.87
CA ASN A 99 -5.91 -3.38 10.57
C ASN A 99 -5.41 -2.52 9.40
N ILE A 100 -6.22 -1.56 8.92
CA ILE A 100 -5.85 -0.64 7.83
C ILE A 100 -6.09 0.79 8.29
N ARG A 101 -5.12 1.68 8.05
CA ARG A 101 -5.21 3.11 8.38
C ARG A 101 -4.74 3.96 7.22
N LEU A 102 -5.24 5.19 7.12
CA LEU A 102 -4.59 6.19 6.29
C LEU A 102 -3.30 6.66 6.99
N ALA A 103 -2.21 6.79 6.24
CA ALA A 103 -1.02 7.47 6.72
C ALA A 103 -1.26 8.99 6.78
N TYR A 104 -0.38 9.69 7.50
CA TYR A 104 -0.36 11.14 7.57
C TYR A 104 1.07 11.64 7.68
N ASP A 105 1.29 12.89 7.29
CA ASP A 105 2.61 13.51 7.33
C ASP A 105 3.14 13.56 8.77
N GLY A 106 4.34 13.02 8.98
CA GLY A 106 4.96 12.91 10.30
C GLY A 106 4.58 11.66 11.10
N LEU A 107 3.78 10.73 10.54
CA LEU A 107 3.56 9.42 11.13
C LEU A 107 4.90 8.70 11.37
N GLN A 108 5.11 8.22 12.60
CA GLN A 108 6.26 7.42 13.01
C GLN A 108 5.80 6.03 13.40
N LEU A 109 6.56 5.02 12.96
CA LEU A 109 6.28 3.61 13.19
C LEU A 109 7.53 2.96 13.78
N GLU A 110 7.35 2.13 14.79
CA GLU A 110 8.40 1.34 15.42
C GLU A 110 8.21 -0.13 15.03
N ILE A 111 9.30 -0.79 14.63
CA ILE A 111 9.28 -2.13 14.01
C ILE A 111 10.15 -3.09 14.78
#